data_AF-A0A354GEB3-F1
#
_entry.id   AF-A0A354GEB3-F1
#
_cell.length_a   1.000
_cell.length_b   1.000
_cell.length_c   1.000
_cell.angle_alpha   90.00
_cell.angle_beta   90.00
_cell.angle_gamma   90.00
#
_symmetry.space_group_name_H-M   'P 1'
#
loop_
_entity.id
_entity.type
_entity.pdbx_description
1 polymer ?
#
loop_
_entity_poly.entity_id
_entity_poly.type
_entity_poly.pdbx_seq_one_letter_code
_entity_poly.pdbx_strand_id
1 'polypeptide(L)' 'AIEVNADAILKGTRVDGIYNDDPEKNKDAIKFNSITFKDVIEKGLKVMDMTAFTLSEENKLPIIVFDMNKKGN' A
#
# COMPACT_ATOMS: atom_id res chain seq x y z
N ALA A 1 -14.19 -3.05 -5.56
CA ALA A 1 -14.11 -3.17 -4.08
C ALA A 1 -15.33 -2.54 -3.41
N ILE A 2 -15.63 -1.27 -3.69
CA ILE A 2 -16.78 -0.57 -3.08
C ILE A 2 -18.12 -1.08 -3.61
N GLU A 3 -18.24 -1.27 -4.93
CA GLU A 3 -19.45 -1.88 -5.53
C GLU A 3 -19.72 -3.33 -5.06
N VAL A 4 -18.69 -4.02 -4.55
CA VAL A 4 -18.80 -5.42 -4.12
C VAL A 4 -18.78 -5.59 -2.61
N ASN A 5 -18.86 -4.49 -1.82
CA ASN A 5 -18.76 -4.51 -0.36
C ASN A 5 -17.55 -5.32 0.15
N ALA A 6 -16.38 -5.13 -0.46
CA ALA A 6 -15.17 -5.79 0.00
C ALA A 6 -14.73 -5.22 1.35
N ASP A 7 -14.34 -6.06 2.30
CA ASP A 7 -13.80 -5.62 3.61
C ASP A 7 -12.37 -5.05 3.53
N ALA A 8 -11.61 -5.39 2.49
CA ALA A 8 -10.23 -4.94 2.30
C ALA A 8 -9.79 -4.97 0.83
N ILE A 9 -8.80 -4.16 0.49
CA ILE A 9 -8.13 -4.16 -0.81
C ILE A 9 -6.79 -4.87 -0.67
N LEU A 10 -6.64 -6.00 -1.36
CA LEU A 10 -5.39 -6.76 -1.43
C LEU A 10 -4.58 -6.28 -2.63
N LYS A 11 -3.45 -5.62 -2.36
CA LYS A 11 -2.52 -5.14 -3.39
C LYS A 11 -1.23 -5.97 -3.37
N GLY A 12 -1.13 -6.88 -4.32
CA GLY A 12 0.09 -7.62 -4.57
C GLY A 12 1.15 -6.76 -5.26
N THR A 13 2.36 -6.76 -4.74
CA THR A 13 3.52 -6.04 -5.30
C THR A 13 4.71 -6.97 -5.43
N ARG A 14 5.83 -6.47 -5.98
CA ARG A 14 7.11 -7.20 -6.05
C ARG A 14 7.98 -7.03 -4.80
N VAL A 15 7.52 -6.24 -3.84
CA VAL A 15 8.19 -5.94 -2.57
C VAL A 15 7.26 -6.31 -1.40
N ASP A 16 7.85 -6.66 -0.26
CA ASP A 16 7.17 -7.22 0.92
C ASP A 16 6.32 -6.19 1.70
N GLY A 17 6.11 -4.99 1.16
CA GLY A 17 5.27 -3.96 1.75
C GLY A 17 5.48 -2.57 1.14
N ILE A 18 5.06 -1.53 1.88
CA ILE A 18 5.25 -0.14 1.50
C ILE A 18 6.60 0.34 2.05
N TYR A 19 7.40 0.97 1.21
CA TYR A 19 8.70 1.55 1.57
C TYR A 19 8.67 3.05 1.33
N ASN A 20 9.50 3.80 2.05
CA ASN A 20 9.65 5.25 1.81
C ASN A 20 10.36 5.55 0.47
N ASP A 21 11.18 4.61 0.01
CA ASP A 21 11.97 4.73 -1.21
C ASP A 21 12.04 3.36 -1.90
N ASP A 22 12.51 3.29 -3.15
CA ASP A 22 12.65 2.04 -3.90
C ASP A 22 13.68 1.12 -3.20
N PRO A 23 13.31 -0.01 -2.56
CA PRO A 23 14.27 -0.87 -1.89
C PRO A 23 15.26 -1.55 -2.84
N GLU A 24 14.92 -1.60 -4.14
CA GLU A 24 15.83 -2.10 -5.18
C GLU A 24 16.94 -1.10 -5.53
N LYS A 25 16.70 0.20 -5.36
CA LYS A 25 17.68 1.27 -5.65
C LYS A 25 18.38 1.77 -4.39
N ASN A 26 17.68 1.76 -3.28
CA ASN A 26 18.11 2.32 -2.01
C ASN A 26 18.05 1.26 -0.92
N LYS A 27 19.23 0.84 -0.44
CA LYS A 27 19.35 -0.16 0.62
C LYS A 27 18.90 0.36 1.98
N ASP A 28 18.87 1.68 2.15
CA ASP A 28 18.36 2.35 3.35
C ASP A 28 16.84 2.58 3.28
N ALA A 29 16.15 2.02 2.27
CA ALA A 29 14.69 2.07 2.20
C ALA A 29 14.08 1.42 3.45
N ILE A 30 13.34 2.23 4.20
CA ILE A 30 12.66 1.84 5.42
C ILE A 30 11.29 1.30 5.04
N LYS A 31 11.05 0.04 5.41
CA LYS A 31 9.74 -0.58 5.32
C LYS A 31 8.81 0.02 6.36
N PHE A 32 7.62 0.43 5.95
CA PHE A 32 6.54 0.77 6.85
C PHE A 32 5.71 -0.48 7.15
N ASN A 33 5.68 -0.90 8.41
CA ASN A 33 4.79 -1.98 8.87
C ASN A 33 3.33 -1.53 8.96
N SER A 34 3.11 -0.26 9.31
CA SER A 34 1.81 0.40 9.30
C SER A 34 2.04 1.85 8.91
N ILE A 35 1.25 2.33 7.96
CA ILE A 35 1.31 3.70 7.50
C ILE A 35 -0.11 4.22 7.38
N THR A 36 -0.31 5.46 7.82
CA THR A 36 -1.61 6.10 7.71
C THR A 36 -1.79 6.65 6.29
N PHE A 37 -3.04 6.83 5.87
CA PHE A 37 -3.35 7.45 4.59
C PHE A 37 -2.69 8.84 4.46
N LYS A 38 -2.72 9.62 5.54
CA LYS A 38 -2.08 10.94 5.61
C LYS A 38 -0.58 10.87 5.39
N ASP A 39 0.13 9.93 6.03
CA ASP A 39 1.57 9.72 5.82
C ASP A 39 1.91 9.34 4.37
N VAL A 40 1.09 8.51 3.73
CA VAL A 40 1.29 8.14 2.31
C VAL A 40 1.19 9.38 1.42
N ILE A 41 0.23 10.26 1.67
CA ILE A 41 0.05 11.50 0.91
C ILE A 41 1.18 12.50 1.23
N GLU A 42 1.49 12.72 2.51
CA GLU A 42 2.55 13.65 2.95
C GLU A 42 3.94 13.23 2.45
N LYS A 43 4.22 11.93 2.42
CA LYS A 43 5.48 11.38 1.88
C LYS A 43 5.45 11.16 0.37
N GLY A 44 4.31 11.34 -0.28
CA GLY A 44 4.14 11.13 -1.73
C GLY A 44 4.39 9.68 -2.17
N LEU A 45 4.08 8.70 -1.32
CA LEU A 45 4.34 7.29 -1.62
C LEU A 45 3.37 6.80 -2.70
N LYS A 46 3.91 6.26 -3.78
CA LYS A 46 3.14 5.76 -4.92
C LYS A 46 2.62 4.34 -4.66
N VAL A 47 1.78 4.20 -3.65
CA VAL A 47 1.15 2.90 -3.31
C VAL A 47 0.02 2.60 -4.27
N MET A 48 -0.82 3.58 -4.60
CA MET A 48 -1.97 3.48 -5.49
C MET A 48 -2.21 4.83 -6.18
N ASP A 49 -3.04 4.85 -7.22
CA ASP A 49 -3.58 6.10 -7.75
C ASP A 49 -4.23 6.91 -6.63
N MET A 50 -3.95 8.21 -6.57
CA MET A 50 -4.41 9.10 -5.50
C MET A 50 -5.93 9.09 -5.38
N THR A 51 -6.65 8.98 -6.50
CA THR A 51 -8.11 8.91 -6.55
C THR A 51 -8.63 7.68 -5.83
N ALA A 52 -8.04 6.52 -6.12
CA ALA A 52 -8.47 5.27 -5.52
C ALA A 52 -8.01 5.13 -4.06
N PHE A 53 -6.92 5.82 -3.70
CA PHE A 53 -6.47 5.95 -2.32
C PHE A 53 -7.44 6.77 -1.47
N THR A 54 -7.85 7.95 -1.94
CA THR A 54 -8.88 8.79 -1.29
C THR A 54 -10.22 8.06 -1.20
N LEU A 55 -10.64 7.39 -2.27
CA LEU A 55 -11.88 6.62 -2.28
C LEU A 55 -11.85 5.47 -1.25
N SER A 56 -10.69 4.84 -1.06
CA SER A 56 -10.51 3.80 -0.04
C SER A 56 -10.55 4.38 1.38
N GLU A 57 -9.99 5.56 1.61
CA GLU A 57 -10.06 6.27 2.90
C GLU A 57 -11.50 6.62 3.27
N GLU A 58 -12.26 7.21 2.34
CA GLU A 58 -13.66 7.59 2.56
C GLU A 58 -14.55 6.39 2.89
N ASN A 59 -14.28 5.25 2.24
CA ASN A 59 -14.99 4.00 2.48
C ASN A 59 -14.38 3.17 3.62
N LYS A 60 -13.35 3.70 4.31
CA LYS A 60 -12.60 3.03 5.39
C LYS A 60 -12.10 1.63 4.99
N LEU A 61 -11.74 1.46 3.73
CA LEU A 61 -11.24 0.21 3.18
C LEU A 61 -9.74 0.07 3.47
N PRO A 62 -9.34 -0.87 4.34
CA PRO A 62 -7.93 -1.14 4.58
C PRO A 62 -7.28 -1.70 3.31
N ILE A 63 -6.11 -1.16 2.96
CA ILE A 63 -5.30 -1.64 1.84
C ILE A 63 -4.16 -2.49 2.40
N ILE A 64 -4.15 -3.76 2.04
CA ILE A 64 -3.16 -4.74 2.46
C ILE A 64 -2.18 -4.92 1.30
N VAL A 65 -0.95 -4.48 1.51
CA VAL A 65 0.13 -4.58 0.53
C VAL A 65 1.02 -5.77 0.89
N PHE A 66 1.17 -6.73 -0.02
CA PHE A 66 1.98 -7.92 0.19
C PHE A 66 2.83 -8.26 -1.02
N ASP A 67 3.94 -8.96 -0.80
CA ASP A 67 4.77 -9.46 -1.90
C ASP A 67 4.12 -10.68 -2.54
N MET A 68 3.97 -10.64 -3.86
CA MET A 68 3.47 -11.78 -4.63
C MET A 68 4.56 -12.81 -4.93
N ASN A 69 5.85 -12.44 -4.82
CA ASN A 69 6.96 -13.37 -5.09
C ASN A 69 7.24 -14.30 -3.91
N LYS A 70 6.81 -13.92 -2.70
CA LYS A 70 6.98 -14.69 -1.48
C LYS A 70 5.95 -15.81 -1.44
N LYS A 71 6.44 -17.02 -1.68
CA LYS A 71 5.67 -18.25 -1.55
C LYS A 71 5.16 -18.40 -0.12
N GLY A 72 3.84 -18.48 0.04
CA GLY A 72 3.18 -18.78 1.32
C GLY A 72 2.66 -17.58 2.11
N ASN A 73 2.63 -16.38 1.50
CA ASN A 73 1.82 -15.26 2.01
C ASN A 73 0.33 -15.57 1.97
#